data_AF-A0A377DEL4-F1
#
_entry.id   AF-A0A377DEL4-F1
#
_cell.length_a   1.000
_cell.length_b   1.000
_cell.length_c   1.000
_cell.angle_alpha   90.00
_cell.angle_beta   90.00
_cell.angle_gamma   90.00
#
_symmetry.space_group_name_H-M   'P 1'
#
loop_
_entity.id
_entity.type
_entity.pdbx_description
1 polymer ?
#
loop_
_entity_poly.entity_id
_entity_poly.type
_entity_poly.pdbx_seq_one_letter_code
_entity_poly.pdbx_strand_id
1 'polypeptide(L)'
;MHGNSEMQKINQTSAMPEKTDVHWSGRFSVAPMLDWTDRHCRYFLRLLSRNTLLYTEMVTTGAIIHGKGDYLAYSEEEHPVALQLGGSDPAALAQCAKLAEARGYDEINLNVGCPSDRVQNGMFGACLMGNAQLVADCVKAMRDVVSIPVTVKTRIGIDDQDSYEFLCDFINTVSGKGECEMFIIHARKAWLSGLSPKENREIPPLDYPRGVSTEA
;
A
#
# COMPACT_ATOMS: atom_id res chain seq x y z
N MET A 1 49.66 -2.68 48.62
CA MET A 1 48.38 -1.98 48.35
C MET A 1 48.28 -1.80 46.84
N HIS A 2 47.28 -2.45 46.25
CA HIS A 2 46.58 -2.15 44.99
C HIS A 2 47.38 -1.79 43.72
N GLY A 3 47.57 -2.80 42.87
CA GLY A 3 46.77 -2.93 41.64
C GLY A 3 47.19 -2.12 40.41
N ASN A 4 47.85 -2.81 39.48
CA ASN A 4 48.03 -2.41 38.09
C ASN A 4 46.92 -3.09 37.24
N SER A 5 46.17 -2.37 36.41
CA SER A 5 45.63 -2.87 35.11
C SER A 5 44.68 -1.87 34.43
N GLU A 6 45.03 -1.59 33.17
CA GLU A 6 44.13 -1.51 32.01
C GLU A 6 42.98 -0.50 32.01
N MET A 7 43.29 0.70 31.51
CA MET A 7 42.31 1.57 30.87
C MET A 7 42.21 1.19 29.38
N GLN A 8 41.54 0.08 29.08
CA GLN A 8 41.08 -0.20 27.72
C GLN A 8 39.90 0.73 27.41
N LYS A 9 40.13 1.77 26.63
CA LYS A 9 39.05 2.53 25.99
C LYS A 9 38.43 1.62 24.92
N ILE A 10 37.28 1.05 25.26
CA ILE A 10 36.43 0.30 24.37
C ILE A 10 35.95 1.26 23.28
N ASN A 11 36.51 1.18 22.09
CA ASN A 11 35.91 1.74 20.88
C ASN A 11 34.66 0.90 20.56
N GLN A 12 33.53 1.26 21.15
CA GLN A 12 32.22 0.83 20.67
C GLN A 12 31.87 1.65 19.42
N THR A 13 32.47 1.29 18.29
CA THR A 13 31.76 1.42 17.01
C THR A 13 30.67 0.36 17.04
N SER A 14 29.49 0.69 17.57
CA SER A 14 28.30 -0.13 17.32
C SER A 14 28.01 0.02 15.82
N ALA A 15 28.47 -0.95 15.04
CA ALA A 15 27.97 -1.12 13.69
C ALA A 15 26.44 -1.11 13.77
N MET A 16 25.80 -0.23 12.99
CA MET A 16 24.36 -0.30 12.80
C MET A 16 24.05 -1.73 12.36
N PRO A 17 23.04 -2.39 12.93
CA PRO A 17 22.70 -3.73 12.50
C PRO A 17 22.45 -3.70 10.99
N GLU A 18 23.12 -4.59 10.26
CA GLU A 18 22.84 -4.81 8.84
C GLU A 18 21.32 -4.93 8.68
N LYS A 19 20.74 -4.19 7.72
CA LYS A 19 19.34 -4.36 7.31
C LYS A 19 19.17 -5.81 6.90
N THR A 20 18.67 -6.63 7.81
CA THR A 20 18.19 -7.96 7.47
C THR A 20 17.09 -7.76 6.44
N ASP A 21 17.23 -8.38 5.27
CA ASP A 21 16.19 -8.41 4.25
C ASP A 21 14.93 -9.07 4.83
N VAL A 22 14.10 -8.30 5.51
CA VAL A 22 12.81 -8.77 6.04
C VAL A 22 11.85 -8.83 4.85
N HIS A 23 12.02 -9.86 4.04
CA HIS A 23 11.12 -10.12 2.93
C HIS A 23 9.77 -10.55 3.50
N TRP A 24 8.76 -9.67 3.40
CA TRP A 24 7.40 -9.98 3.82
C TRP A 24 6.83 -11.12 2.94
N SER A 25 6.29 -12.16 3.58
CA SER A 25 5.84 -13.40 2.90
C SER A 25 4.46 -13.33 2.22
N GLY A 26 3.77 -12.19 2.24
CA GLY A 26 2.44 -12.04 1.63
C GLY A 26 1.27 -12.75 2.33
N ARG A 27 1.47 -13.39 3.49
CA ARG A 27 0.47 -14.28 4.12
C ARG A 27 -0.66 -13.60 4.91
N PHE A 28 -0.38 -12.47 5.56
CA PHE A 28 -1.30 -11.78 6.47
C PHE A 28 -0.91 -10.30 6.67
N SER A 29 -1.83 -9.38 6.36
CA SER A 29 -1.62 -7.94 6.54
C SER A 29 -2.78 -7.30 7.27
N VAL A 30 -2.53 -6.17 7.94
CA VAL A 30 -3.59 -5.30 8.46
C VAL A 30 -3.97 -4.31 7.37
N ALA A 31 -5.25 -4.30 6.99
CA ALA A 31 -5.74 -3.44 5.91
C ALA A 31 -5.52 -1.94 6.19
N PRO A 32 -5.27 -1.12 5.15
CA PRO A 32 -5.23 0.34 5.26
C PRO A 32 -6.62 0.87 5.60
N MET A 33 -6.74 1.63 6.69
CA MET A 33 -8.00 2.15 7.21
C MET A 33 -7.81 3.61 7.66
N LEU A 34 -8.37 4.54 6.88
CA LEU A 34 -8.38 5.97 7.21
C LEU A 34 -9.02 6.21 8.60
N ASP A 35 -8.40 7.07 9.40
CA ASP A 35 -8.68 7.38 10.81
C ASP A 35 -8.47 6.20 11.79
N TRP A 36 -7.85 5.11 11.35
CA TRP A 36 -7.57 3.94 12.19
C TRP A 36 -6.10 3.52 12.15
N THR A 37 -5.55 3.20 10.99
CA THR A 37 -4.17 2.71 10.85
C THR A 37 -3.16 3.86 10.81
N ASP A 38 -3.29 4.82 11.73
CA ASP A 38 -2.28 5.83 11.97
C ASP A 38 -1.00 5.19 12.57
N ARG A 39 0.07 5.98 12.72
CA ARG A 39 1.34 5.46 13.27
C ARG A 39 1.21 4.90 14.70
N HIS A 40 0.29 5.45 15.50
CA HIS A 40 0.11 5.04 16.89
C HIS A 40 -0.58 3.68 16.98
N CYS A 41 -1.62 3.48 16.16
CA CYS A 41 -2.28 2.19 15.99
C CYS A 41 -1.31 1.16 15.43
N ARG A 42 -0.54 1.49 14.38
CA ARG A 42 0.43 0.57 13.77
C ARG A 42 1.52 0.16 14.77
N TYR A 43 2.04 1.09 15.57
CA TYR A 43 2.96 0.75 16.65
C TYR A 43 2.33 -0.23 17.65
N PHE A 44 1.09 0.02 18.08
CA PHE A 44 0.38 -0.91 18.97
C PHE A 44 0.19 -2.28 18.33
N LEU A 45 -0.19 -2.37 17.05
CA LEU A 45 -0.36 -3.63 16.33
C LEU A 45 0.97 -4.40 16.20
N ARG A 46 2.09 -3.70 16.07
CA ARG A 46 3.42 -4.33 16.05
C ARG A 46 3.76 -5.02 17.39
N LEU A 47 3.27 -4.51 18.52
CA LEU A 47 3.43 -5.18 19.82
C LEU A 47 2.70 -6.53 19.87
N LEU A 48 1.67 -6.73 19.03
CA LEU A 48 0.91 -7.97 18.94
C LEU A 48 1.52 -8.96 17.94
N SER A 49 2.13 -8.48 16.86
CA SER A 49 2.76 -9.32 15.84
C SER A 49 4.02 -8.68 15.27
N ARG A 50 5.11 -9.46 15.25
CA ARG A 50 6.42 -9.04 14.70
C ARG A 50 6.50 -9.13 13.17
N ASN A 51 5.63 -9.91 12.55
CA ASN A 51 5.80 -10.30 11.14
C ASN A 51 4.71 -9.76 10.22
N THR A 52 3.58 -9.30 10.76
CA THR A 52 2.46 -8.80 9.95
C THR A 52 2.87 -7.56 9.17
N LEU A 53 2.54 -7.49 7.88
CA LEU A 53 2.64 -6.27 7.10
C LEU A 53 1.58 -5.27 7.57
N LEU A 54 2.02 -4.07 7.92
CA LEU A 54 1.15 -2.97 8.30
C LEU A 54 1.01 -2.01 7.13
N TYR A 55 -0.21 -1.66 6.74
CA TYR A 55 -0.44 -0.58 5.79
C TYR A 55 -0.69 0.73 6.53
N THR A 56 -0.16 1.83 5.99
CA THR A 56 -0.57 3.17 6.41
C THR A 56 -2.05 3.42 6.10
N GLU A 57 -2.59 4.52 6.61
CA GLU A 57 -3.75 5.14 5.96
C GLU A 57 -3.43 5.50 4.50
N MET A 58 -4.46 5.68 3.68
CA MET A 58 -4.27 6.18 2.32
C MET A 58 -3.80 7.63 2.36
N VAL A 59 -2.63 7.91 1.80
CA VAL A 59 -2.05 9.25 1.67
C VAL A 59 -2.10 9.69 0.21
N THR A 60 -2.61 10.89 -0.06
CA THR A 60 -2.68 11.37 -1.45
C THR A 60 -1.33 11.93 -1.93
N THR A 61 -1.07 11.85 -3.24
CA THR A 61 0.15 12.44 -3.82
C THR A 61 0.25 13.93 -3.53
N GLY A 62 -0.86 14.66 -3.64
CA GLY A 62 -0.91 16.09 -3.34
C GLY A 62 -0.54 16.42 -1.88
N ALA A 63 -0.90 15.57 -0.92
CA ALA A 63 -0.51 15.75 0.47
C ALA A 63 1.01 15.62 0.66
N ILE A 64 1.63 14.64 0.02
CA ILE A 64 3.09 14.43 0.10
C ILE A 64 3.86 15.55 -0.62
N ILE A 65 3.40 15.97 -1.80
CA ILE A 65 4.16 16.92 -2.66
C ILE A 65 3.95 18.37 -2.22
N HIS A 66 2.74 18.74 -1.81
CA HIS A 66 2.36 20.14 -1.56
C HIS A 66 1.93 20.41 -0.11
N GLY A 67 1.71 19.36 0.68
CA GLY A 67 1.28 19.50 2.07
C GLY A 67 2.39 20.06 2.95
N LYS A 68 1.99 20.65 4.08
CA LYS A 68 2.90 21.26 5.06
C LYS A 68 3.33 20.31 6.18
N GLY A 69 2.66 19.17 6.31
CA GLY A 69 2.92 18.15 7.32
C GLY A 69 3.86 17.05 6.81
N ASP A 70 4.37 16.24 7.74
CA ASP A 70 5.09 15.02 7.40
C ASP A 70 4.11 13.85 7.23
N TYR A 71 3.65 13.64 6.00
CA TYR A 71 2.72 12.57 5.64
C TYR A 71 3.40 11.21 5.43
N LEU A 72 4.72 11.14 5.56
CA LEU A 72 5.53 9.91 5.45
C LEU A 72 6.09 9.46 6.80
N ALA A 73 5.62 10.06 7.90
CA ALA A 73 6.08 9.75 9.24
C ALA A 73 5.64 8.34 9.68
N TYR A 74 6.62 7.55 10.12
CA TYR A 74 6.45 6.30 10.84
C TYR A 74 7.58 6.14 11.88
N SER A 75 7.48 5.12 12.72
CA SER A 75 8.49 4.67 13.70
C SER A 75 9.15 3.38 13.24
N GLU A 76 10.47 3.25 13.40
CA GLU A 76 11.25 2.11 12.90
C GLU A 76 10.71 0.75 13.36
N GLU A 77 10.06 0.68 14.52
CA GLU A 77 9.42 -0.53 15.01
C GLU A 77 8.30 -1.03 14.08
N GLU A 78 7.67 -0.16 13.28
CA GLU A 78 6.55 -0.52 12.40
C GLU A 78 6.93 -1.48 11.28
N HIS A 79 8.23 -1.66 10.96
CA HIS A 79 8.66 -2.58 9.91
C HIS A 79 8.21 -4.05 10.14
N PRO A 80 7.74 -4.77 9.11
CA PRO A 80 7.49 -4.27 7.75
C PRO A 80 6.23 -3.39 7.63
N VAL A 81 6.35 -2.26 6.93
CA VAL A 81 5.30 -1.25 6.71
C VAL A 81 5.21 -0.81 5.24
N ALA A 82 4.00 -0.80 4.71
CA ALA A 82 3.67 -0.38 3.36
C ALA A 82 2.99 1.01 3.36
N LEU A 83 3.41 1.90 2.47
CA LEU A 83 2.71 3.16 2.22
C LEU A 83 1.60 2.92 1.19
N GLN A 84 0.34 3.23 1.54
CA GLN A 84 -0.73 3.28 0.56
C GLN A 84 -0.89 4.69 -0.03
N LEU A 85 -0.70 4.81 -1.34
CA LEU A 85 -0.87 6.04 -2.10
C LEU A 85 -2.27 6.15 -2.73
N GLY A 86 -2.81 7.37 -2.74
CA GLY A 86 -3.98 7.77 -3.54
C GLY A 86 -3.59 8.79 -4.60
N GLY A 87 -3.80 8.47 -5.88
CA GLY A 87 -3.54 9.37 -7.00
C GLY A 87 -3.72 8.66 -8.34
N SER A 88 -3.60 9.42 -9.43
CA SER A 88 -3.72 8.92 -10.81
C SER A 88 -2.83 9.62 -11.83
N ASP A 89 -1.99 10.55 -11.39
CA ASP A 89 -0.92 11.11 -12.22
C ASP A 89 0.34 10.23 -12.05
N PRO A 90 0.79 9.54 -13.11
CA PRO A 90 1.97 8.69 -13.05
C PRO A 90 3.23 9.42 -12.56
N ALA A 91 3.43 10.68 -12.95
CA ALA A 91 4.62 11.44 -12.56
C ALA A 91 4.61 11.79 -11.06
N ALA A 92 3.46 12.25 -10.56
CA ALA A 92 3.28 12.53 -9.13
C ALA A 92 3.41 11.25 -8.28
N LEU A 93 2.85 10.13 -8.73
CA LEU A 93 2.98 8.84 -8.05
C LEU A 93 4.43 8.36 -8.01
N ALA A 94 5.16 8.45 -9.12
CA ALA A 94 6.58 8.12 -9.18
C ALA A 94 7.42 8.99 -8.20
N GLN A 95 7.13 10.29 -8.14
CA GLN A 95 7.78 11.17 -7.16
C GLN A 95 7.51 10.73 -5.73
N CYS A 96 6.25 10.44 -5.38
CA CYS A 96 5.89 9.97 -4.04
C CYS A 96 6.53 8.62 -3.69
N ALA A 97 6.59 7.69 -4.66
CA ALA A 97 7.24 6.40 -4.47
C ALA A 97 8.73 6.55 -4.15
N LYS A 98 9.47 7.40 -4.88
CA LYS A 98 10.88 7.73 -4.57
C LYS A 98 11.05 8.29 -3.15
N LEU A 99 10.18 9.21 -2.76
CA LEU A 99 10.23 9.82 -1.42
C LEU A 99 9.96 8.80 -0.32
N ALA A 100 9.02 7.88 -0.56
CA ALA A 100 8.68 6.82 0.36
C ALA A 100 9.79 5.77 0.50
N GLU A 101 10.38 5.31 -0.61
CA GLU A 101 11.54 4.42 -0.56
C GLU A 101 12.73 5.08 0.14
N ALA A 102 13.03 6.35 -0.18
CA ALA A 102 14.10 7.09 0.48
C ALA A 102 13.84 7.29 1.99
N ARG A 103 12.56 7.35 2.40
CA ARG A 103 12.18 7.37 3.81
C ARG A 103 12.40 6.01 4.48
N GLY A 104 12.25 4.92 3.74
CA GLY A 104 12.55 3.56 4.20
C GLY A 104 11.37 2.58 4.17
N TYR A 105 10.22 2.94 3.58
CA TYR A 105 9.08 2.00 3.45
C TYR A 105 9.47 0.70 2.73
N ASP A 106 8.84 -0.41 3.09
CA ASP A 106 9.13 -1.73 2.51
C ASP A 106 8.30 -2.04 1.27
N GLU A 107 7.19 -1.32 1.05
CA GLU A 107 6.27 -1.53 -0.07
C GLU A 107 5.52 -0.23 -0.39
N ILE A 108 5.29 0.02 -1.68
CA ILE A 108 4.34 1.01 -2.17
C ILE A 108 3.07 0.30 -2.63
N ASN A 109 1.92 0.75 -2.16
CA ASN A 109 0.62 0.21 -2.57
C ASN A 109 -0.26 1.29 -3.19
N LEU A 110 -0.80 1.05 -4.38
CA LEU A 110 -1.75 1.95 -5.02
C LEU A 110 -3.18 1.61 -4.61
N ASN A 111 -3.92 2.60 -4.11
CA ASN A 111 -5.34 2.45 -3.81
C ASN A 111 -6.19 2.55 -5.10
N VAL A 112 -6.81 1.43 -5.48
CA VAL A 112 -7.78 1.32 -6.58
C VAL A 112 -9.12 0.75 -6.03
N GLY A 113 -9.45 1.04 -4.76
CA GLY A 113 -10.56 0.37 -4.08
C GLY A 113 -11.47 1.26 -3.22
N CYS A 114 -11.09 2.50 -2.94
CA CYS A 114 -11.91 3.43 -2.16
C CYS A 114 -13.06 4.02 -3.02
N PRO A 115 -14.34 3.84 -2.64
CA PRO A 115 -15.48 4.29 -3.45
C PRO A 115 -15.97 5.71 -3.13
N SER A 116 -15.38 6.41 -2.16
CA SER A 116 -15.93 7.69 -1.65
C SER A 116 -15.96 8.81 -2.70
N ASP A 117 -16.93 9.73 -2.59
CA ASP A 117 -17.09 10.87 -3.52
C ASP A 117 -15.85 11.77 -3.61
N ARG A 118 -15.16 12.00 -2.48
CA ARG A 118 -13.92 12.79 -2.41
C ARG A 118 -12.82 12.22 -3.29
N VAL A 119 -12.81 10.90 -3.45
CA VAL A 119 -11.83 10.12 -4.20
C VAL A 119 -12.16 10.13 -5.69
N GLN A 120 -13.44 10.11 -6.05
CA GLN A 120 -13.90 10.22 -7.44
C GLN A 120 -13.58 11.60 -8.05
N ASN A 121 -13.85 12.67 -7.30
CA ASN A 121 -13.56 14.04 -7.77
C ASN A 121 -12.08 14.31 -7.98
N GLY A 122 -11.21 13.58 -7.29
CA GLY A 122 -9.76 13.63 -7.48
C GLY A 122 -9.21 12.59 -8.45
N MET A 123 -10.08 11.77 -9.08
CA MET A 123 -9.70 10.67 -9.98
C MET A 123 -8.77 9.64 -9.33
N PHE A 124 -9.04 9.14 -8.12
CA PHE A 124 -8.30 8.02 -7.53
C PHE A 124 -9.25 6.94 -6.99
N GLY A 125 -8.72 5.85 -6.39
CA GLY A 125 -9.55 4.80 -5.78
C GLY A 125 -10.35 3.95 -6.75
N ALA A 126 -11.54 3.51 -6.35
CA ALA A 126 -12.31 2.48 -7.08
C ALA A 126 -12.68 2.90 -8.51
N CYS A 127 -12.88 4.20 -8.77
CA CYS A 127 -13.18 4.69 -10.13
C CYS A 127 -12.08 4.35 -11.15
N LEU A 128 -10.84 4.14 -10.70
CA LEU A 128 -9.73 3.73 -11.55
C LEU A 128 -9.88 2.31 -12.11
N MET A 129 -10.74 1.46 -11.54
CA MET A 129 -11.03 0.16 -12.13
C MET A 129 -11.61 0.28 -13.56
N GLY A 130 -12.32 1.38 -13.85
CA GLY A 130 -12.82 1.68 -15.20
C GLY A 130 -11.73 2.14 -16.19
N ASN A 131 -10.48 2.28 -15.75
CA ASN A 131 -9.36 2.69 -16.59
C ASN A 131 -8.08 1.90 -16.24
N ALA A 132 -8.09 0.62 -16.57
CA ALA A 132 -6.97 -0.31 -16.31
C ALA A 132 -5.64 0.17 -16.92
N GLN A 133 -5.67 0.84 -18.08
CA GLN A 133 -4.47 1.36 -18.72
C GLN A 133 -3.81 2.45 -17.88
N LEU A 134 -4.60 3.40 -17.35
CA LEU A 134 -4.07 4.44 -16.48
C LEU A 134 -3.46 3.86 -15.20
N VAL A 135 -4.09 2.84 -14.62
CA VAL A 135 -3.53 2.13 -13.46
C VAL A 135 -2.20 1.47 -13.82
N ALA A 136 -2.11 0.82 -14.97
CA ALA A 136 -0.87 0.22 -15.45
C ALA A 136 0.24 1.27 -15.64
N ASP A 137 -0.07 2.41 -16.25
CA ASP A 137 0.89 3.51 -16.43
C ASP A 137 1.37 4.07 -15.09
N CYS A 138 0.47 4.21 -14.12
CA CYS A 138 0.78 4.63 -12.75
C CYS A 138 1.72 3.64 -12.03
N VAL A 139 1.41 2.35 -12.10
CA VAL A 139 2.24 1.30 -11.49
C VAL A 139 3.61 1.26 -12.15
N LYS A 140 3.68 1.29 -13.49
CA LYS A 140 4.93 1.29 -14.25
C LYS A 140 5.80 2.47 -13.85
N ALA A 141 5.24 3.67 -13.81
CA ALA A 141 5.96 4.89 -13.44
C ALA A 141 6.55 4.82 -12.03
N MET A 142 5.85 4.21 -11.06
CA MET A 142 6.39 3.97 -9.72
C MET A 142 7.47 2.89 -9.71
N ARG A 143 7.25 1.74 -10.37
CA ARG A 143 8.24 0.64 -10.42
C ARG A 143 9.54 1.05 -11.06
N ASP A 144 9.50 1.92 -12.08
CA ASP A 144 10.69 2.38 -12.80
C ASP A 144 11.62 3.25 -11.95
N VAL A 145 11.17 3.65 -10.76
CA VAL A 145 11.89 4.60 -9.92
C VAL A 145 12.20 4.11 -8.51
N VAL A 146 11.72 2.94 -8.12
CA VAL A 146 12.01 2.32 -6.82
C VAL A 146 12.46 0.87 -6.99
N SER A 147 13.18 0.36 -6.00
CA SER A 147 13.58 -1.04 -5.89
C SER A 147 12.65 -1.88 -5.00
N ILE A 148 11.87 -1.24 -4.12
CA ILE A 148 10.85 -1.91 -3.30
C ILE A 148 9.61 -2.31 -4.11
N PRO A 149 8.83 -3.33 -3.69
CA PRO A 149 7.63 -3.75 -4.39
C PRO A 149 6.60 -2.62 -4.55
N VAL A 150 5.98 -2.57 -5.74
CA VAL A 150 4.80 -1.74 -6.01
C VAL A 150 3.60 -2.66 -6.26
N THR A 151 2.58 -2.54 -5.42
CA THR A 151 1.42 -3.43 -5.40
C THR A 151 0.13 -2.64 -5.61
N VAL A 152 -0.97 -3.33 -5.92
CA VAL A 152 -2.28 -2.70 -6.13
C VAL A 152 -3.30 -3.28 -5.16
N LYS A 153 -4.02 -2.42 -4.44
CA LYS A 153 -5.20 -2.83 -3.66
C LYS A 153 -6.47 -2.43 -4.40
N THR A 154 -7.27 -3.40 -4.82
CA THR A 154 -8.45 -3.19 -5.66
C THR A 154 -9.70 -3.90 -5.11
N ARG A 155 -10.81 -3.83 -5.84
CA ARG A 155 -12.05 -4.59 -5.64
C ARG A 155 -12.26 -5.58 -6.78
N ILE A 156 -13.36 -6.35 -6.72
CA ILE A 156 -13.73 -7.31 -7.77
C ILE A 156 -14.59 -6.71 -8.89
N GLY A 157 -14.91 -5.41 -8.82
CA GLY A 157 -15.76 -4.75 -9.81
C GLY A 157 -16.25 -3.38 -9.33
N ILE A 158 -16.79 -2.59 -10.25
CA ILE A 158 -17.44 -1.30 -10.00
C ILE A 158 -18.77 -1.21 -10.73
N ASP A 159 -19.80 -0.68 -10.06
CA ASP A 159 -21.15 -0.51 -10.62
C ASP A 159 -21.57 -1.75 -11.46
N ASP A 160 -22.02 -1.60 -12.70
CA ASP A 160 -22.41 -2.73 -13.55
C ASP A 160 -21.22 -3.42 -14.26
N GLN A 161 -19.99 -2.95 -14.05
CA GLN A 161 -18.75 -3.58 -14.50
C GLN A 161 -18.18 -4.47 -13.40
N ASP A 162 -18.76 -5.65 -13.22
CA ASP A 162 -18.36 -6.60 -12.16
C ASP A 162 -18.25 -8.05 -12.60
N SER A 163 -18.18 -8.33 -13.91
CA SER A 163 -17.97 -9.69 -14.41
C SER A 163 -16.57 -10.24 -14.06
N TYR A 164 -16.40 -11.56 -14.13
CA TYR A 164 -15.08 -12.18 -13.91
C TYR A 164 -14.09 -11.76 -15.01
N GLU A 165 -14.56 -11.68 -16.25
CA GLU A 165 -13.79 -11.21 -17.41
C GLU A 165 -13.29 -9.78 -17.20
N PHE A 166 -14.15 -8.88 -16.69
CA PHE A 166 -13.75 -7.51 -16.35
C PHE A 166 -12.60 -7.49 -15.33
N LEU A 167 -12.71 -8.31 -14.28
CA LEU A 167 -11.64 -8.42 -13.28
C LEU A 167 -10.35 -8.99 -13.90
N CYS A 168 -10.44 -10.07 -14.69
CA CYS A 168 -9.30 -10.66 -15.38
C CYS A 168 -8.62 -9.67 -16.33
N ASP A 169 -9.38 -8.92 -17.14
CA ASP A 169 -8.87 -7.92 -18.07
C ASP A 169 -8.14 -6.79 -17.32
N PHE A 170 -8.71 -6.35 -16.19
CA PHE A 170 -8.07 -5.37 -15.32
C PHE A 170 -6.73 -5.90 -14.78
N ILE A 171 -6.73 -7.10 -14.18
CA ILE A 171 -5.52 -7.73 -13.61
C ILE A 171 -4.46 -7.95 -14.68
N ASN A 172 -4.83 -8.52 -15.85
CA ASN A 172 -3.92 -8.80 -16.95
C ASN A 172 -3.30 -7.51 -17.52
N THR A 173 -4.08 -6.44 -17.64
CA THR A 173 -3.58 -5.16 -18.13
C THR A 173 -2.56 -4.56 -17.16
N VAL A 174 -2.90 -4.52 -15.86
CA VAL A 174 -2.05 -3.92 -14.83
C VAL A 174 -0.82 -4.78 -14.54
N SER A 175 -0.95 -6.11 -14.57
CA SER A 175 0.18 -7.03 -14.42
C SER A 175 1.08 -7.02 -15.64
N GLY A 176 0.53 -7.01 -16.86
CA GLY A 176 1.33 -7.04 -18.09
C GLY A 176 2.05 -5.72 -18.38
N LYS A 177 1.32 -4.59 -18.41
CA LYS A 177 1.88 -3.28 -18.78
C LYS A 177 2.47 -2.52 -17.60
N GLY A 178 1.84 -2.66 -16.43
CA GLY A 178 2.32 -2.07 -15.19
C GLY A 178 3.39 -2.91 -14.51
N GLU A 179 3.56 -4.16 -14.95
CA GLU A 179 4.47 -5.13 -14.33
C GLU A 179 4.16 -5.35 -12.83
N CYS A 180 2.87 -5.26 -12.46
CA CYS A 180 2.40 -5.49 -11.11
C CYS A 180 2.37 -6.99 -10.79
N GLU A 181 3.07 -7.40 -9.74
CA GLU A 181 3.19 -8.81 -9.33
C GLU A 181 2.22 -9.20 -8.21
N MET A 182 1.72 -8.23 -7.43
CA MET A 182 0.88 -8.50 -6.27
C MET A 182 -0.37 -7.62 -6.25
N PHE A 183 -1.53 -8.28 -6.07
CA PHE A 183 -2.83 -7.64 -5.94
C PHE A 183 -3.47 -8.01 -4.61
N ILE A 184 -3.98 -7.01 -3.90
CA ILE A 184 -4.78 -7.17 -2.70
C ILE A 184 -6.23 -6.91 -3.07
N ILE A 185 -7.05 -7.95 -3.12
CA ILE A 185 -8.43 -7.87 -3.57
C ILE A 185 -9.37 -7.79 -2.38
N HIS A 186 -10.08 -6.67 -2.24
CA HIS A 186 -11.29 -6.64 -1.44
C HIS A 186 -12.41 -7.32 -2.22
N ALA A 187 -12.81 -8.52 -1.78
CA ALA A 187 -13.75 -9.41 -2.44
C ALA A 187 -15.22 -8.91 -2.48
N ARG A 188 -15.45 -7.61 -2.64
CA ARG A 188 -16.76 -6.97 -2.85
C ARG A 188 -16.63 -5.95 -3.99
N LYS A 189 -17.63 -5.90 -4.87
CA LYS A 189 -17.74 -4.77 -5.82
C LYS A 189 -17.90 -3.44 -5.07
N ALA A 190 -17.61 -2.33 -5.73
CA ALA A 190 -17.96 -1.00 -5.26
C ALA A 190 -19.14 -0.45 -6.07
N TRP A 191 -20.07 0.20 -5.39
CA TRP A 191 -20.98 1.15 -6.03
C TRP A 191 -20.37 2.54 -5.90
N LEU A 192 -20.13 3.20 -7.02
CA LEU A 192 -19.56 4.55 -7.07
C LEU A 192 -20.61 5.61 -6.78
N SER A 193 -21.90 5.26 -6.84
CA SER A 193 -22.98 6.17 -6.44
C SER A 193 -23.99 5.46 -5.56
N GLY A 194 -24.75 6.23 -4.79
CA GLY A 194 -25.87 5.74 -3.99
C GLY A 194 -25.52 5.05 -2.67
N LEU A 195 -24.25 4.71 -2.42
CA LEU A 195 -23.81 4.10 -1.16
C LEU A 195 -22.63 4.87 -0.52
N SER A 196 -22.69 5.06 0.79
CA SER A 196 -21.55 5.56 1.56
C SER A 196 -20.37 4.56 1.55
N PRO A 197 -19.15 5.00 1.91
CA PRO A 197 -17.99 4.10 2.03
C PRO A 197 -18.21 2.95 3.02
N LYS A 198 -18.97 3.18 4.10
CA LYS A 198 -19.31 2.12 5.07
C LYS A 198 -20.24 1.09 4.46
N GLU A 199 -21.33 1.54 3.83
CA GLU A 199 -22.30 0.66 3.15
C GLU A 199 -21.63 -0.15 2.04
N ASN A 200 -20.69 0.44 1.31
CA ASN A 200 -19.85 -0.24 0.31
C ASN A 200 -18.96 -1.37 0.88
N ARG A 201 -18.82 -1.50 2.20
CA ARG A 201 -18.13 -2.63 2.85
C ARG A 201 -19.11 -3.68 3.41
N GLU A 202 -20.38 -3.31 3.57
CA GLU A 202 -21.37 -4.13 4.29
C GLU A 202 -22.44 -4.70 3.35
N ILE A 203 -22.91 -3.91 2.37
CA ILE A 203 -24.05 -4.24 1.50
C ILE A 203 -23.68 -5.18 0.34
N PRO A 204 -22.74 -4.87 -0.59
CA PRO A 204 -22.49 -5.73 -1.75
C PRO A 204 -21.82 -7.03 -1.30
N PRO A 205 -22.36 -8.23 -1.58
CA PRO A 205 -21.91 -9.47 -0.95
C PRO A 205 -20.42 -9.77 -1.18
N LEU A 206 -19.81 -10.51 -0.24
CA LEU A 206 -18.46 -11.06 -0.42
C LEU A 206 -18.48 -12.19 -1.46
N ASP A 207 -17.52 -12.16 -2.37
CA ASP A 207 -17.26 -13.23 -3.35
C ASP A 207 -15.76 -13.54 -3.35
N TYR A 208 -15.31 -14.28 -2.33
CA TYR A 208 -13.91 -14.71 -2.24
C TYR A 208 -13.49 -15.56 -3.44
N PRO A 209 -14.25 -16.58 -3.89
CA PRO A 209 -13.86 -17.40 -5.03
C PRO A 209 -13.44 -16.59 -6.26
N ARG A 210 -14.14 -15.49 -6.57
CA ARG A 210 -13.78 -14.61 -7.70
C ARG A 210 -12.42 -13.92 -7.56
N GLY A 211 -11.99 -13.62 -6.33
CA GLY A 211 -10.72 -12.95 -6.04
C GLY A 211 -9.52 -13.90 -5.89
N VAL A 212 -9.73 -15.22 -5.85
CA VAL A 212 -8.68 -16.23 -5.65
C VAL A 212 -8.74 -17.39 -6.65
N SER A 213 -9.62 -17.36 -7.66
CA SER A 213 -9.74 -18.50 -8.57
C SER A 213 -8.45 -18.71 -9.36
N THR A 214 -7.82 -19.85 -9.10
CA THR A 214 -6.67 -20.39 -9.83
C THR A 214 -7.11 -21.25 -11.02
N GLU A 215 -8.39 -21.26 -11.34
CA GLU A 215 -8.94 -21.98 -12.49
C GLU A 215 -9.07 -21.01 -13.67
N ALA A 216 -7.99 -20.93 -14.46
CA ALA A 216 -7.97 -20.44 -15.83
C ALA A 216 -7.09 -21.39 -16.66
#